data_AF-W0RDW9-F1
#
_entry.id   AF-W0RDW9-F1
#
_cell.length_a   1.000
_cell.length_b   1.000
_cell.length_c   1.000
_cell.angle_alpha   90.00
_cell.angle_beta   90.00
_cell.angle_gamma   90.00
#
_symmetry.space_group_name_H-M   'P 1'
#
loop_
_entity.id
_entity.type
_entity.pdbx_description
1 polymer ?
#
loop_
_entity_poly.entity_id
_entity_poly.type
_entity_poly.pdbx_seq_one_letter_code
_entity_poly.pdbx_strand_id
1 'polypeptide(L)'
;MSDPTQPPTRYVALVGALAGERRVAQTAGFPLDPSKMLPVPDVVLVVADTTPRTGPGGGGGGAMLFRYTAHGELAGDTWHSSLADARAQAAYEYGDALVPWIEVPEEIGDAHAFAVRYAFEQLNSRGDW
;
A
#
# COMPACT_ATOMS: atom_id res chain seq x y z
N MET A 1 -17.84 -28.27 -9.08
CA MET A 1 -16.70 -28.27 -8.16
C MET A 1 -16.02 -26.92 -8.35
N SER A 2 -16.35 -25.94 -7.50
CA SER A 2 -15.83 -24.58 -7.64
C SER A 2 -14.34 -24.58 -7.32
N ASP A 3 -13.55 -24.02 -8.21
CA ASP A 3 -12.13 -23.74 -8.00
C ASP A 3 -12.00 -22.86 -6.74
N PRO A 4 -11.23 -23.24 -5.71
CA PRO A 4 -11.00 -22.35 -4.59
C PRO A 4 -10.24 -21.13 -5.12
N THR A 5 -10.94 -20.01 -5.28
CA THR A 5 -10.35 -18.72 -5.63
C THR A 5 -9.15 -18.51 -4.72
N GLN A 6 -7.94 -18.57 -5.30
CA GLN A 6 -6.71 -18.41 -4.54
C GLN A 6 -6.77 -17.06 -3.81
N PRO A 7 -6.47 -17.01 -2.49
CA PRO A 7 -6.56 -15.76 -1.75
C PRO A 7 -5.60 -14.72 -2.35
N PRO A 8 -5.99 -13.43 -2.35
CA PRO A 8 -5.16 -12.38 -2.92
C PRO A 8 -3.83 -12.27 -2.16
N THR A 9 -2.75 -12.01 -2.90
CA THR A 9 -1.43 -11.80 -2.31
C THR A 9 -1.34 -10.40 -1.73
N ARG A 10 -0.86 -10.27 -0.49
CA ARG A 10 -0.93 -9.02 0.28
C ARG A 10 0.41 -8.70 0.92
N TYR A 11 0.86 -7.46 0.75
CA TYR A 11 2.14 -7.00 1.28
C TYR A 11 2.03 -5.63 1.91
N VAL A 12 2.75 -5.39 2.99
CA VAL A 12 2.82 -4.09 3.65
C VAL A 12 4.28 -3.64 3.81
N ALA A 13 4.52 -2.34 3.71
CA ALA A 13 5.84 -1.74 3.95
C ALA A 13 5.66 -0.43 4.74
N LEU A 14 6.54 -0.19 5.72
CA LEU A 14 6.56 1.09 6.44
C LEU A 14 7.19 2.17 5.58
N VAL A 15 6.72 3.40 5.76
CA VAL A 15 7.35 4.60 5.25
C VAL A 15 8.08 5.25 6.42
N GLY A 16 9.42 5.25 6.35
CA GLY A 16 10.29 5.92 7.30
C GLY A 16 10.34 7.43 7.08
N ALA A 17 11.26 8.09 7.78
CA ALA A 17 11.49 9.52 7.59
C ALA A 17 11.91 9.82 6.14
N LEU A 18 11.15 10.68 5.47
CA LEU A 18 11.51 11.16 4.14
C LEU A 18 12.69 12.14 4.29
N ALA A 19 13.87 11.76 3.77
CA ALA A 19 15.09 12.58 3.86
C ALA A 19 15.09 13.79 2.89
N GLY A 20 13.93 14.23 2.39
CA GLY A 20 13.78 15.31 1.40
C GLY A 20 12.31 15.65 1.11
N GLU A 21 12.07 16.47 0.09
CA GLU A 21 10.70 16.82 -0.33
C GLU A 21 9.95 15.60 -0.87
N ARG A 22 8.65 15.51 -0.54
CA ARG A 22 7.76 14.45 -1.00
C ARG A 22 7.68 14.50 -2.54
N ARG A 23 8.07 13.41 -3.21
CA ARG A 23 8.06 13.34 -4.69
C ARG A 23 6.66 13.37 -5.28
N VAL A 24 5.64 12.95 -4.52
CA VAL A 24 4.24 12.89 -4.97
C VAL A 24 3.32 13.35 -3.84
N ALA A 25 2.55 14.42 -4.07
CA ALA A 25 1.44 14.80 -3.21
C ALA A 25 0.16 14.11 -3.69
N GLN A 26 -0.44 13.29 -2.83
CA GLN A 26 -1.75 12.70 -3.10
C GLN A 26 -2.82 13.75 -2.77
N THR A 27 -3.66 14.10 -3.75
CA THR A 27 -4.76 15.05 -3.55
C THR A 27 -6.09 14.41 -3.86
N ALA A 28 -7.12 14.78 -3.10
CA ALA A 28 -8.49 14.32 -3.31
C ALA A 28 -9.18 14.99 -4.52
N GLY A 29 -8.44 15.31 -5.59
CA GLY A 29 -8.94 15.93 -6.82
C GLY A 29 -8.22 17.21 -7.25
N PHE A 30 -8.71 17.80 -8.35
CA PHE A 30 -8.25 19.06 -8.94
C PHE A 30 -9.33 20.15 -8.79
N PRO A 31 -9.00 21.43 -8.56
CA PRO A 31 -7.65 22.00 -8.42
C PRO A 31 -6.95 21.59 -7.12
N LEU A 32 -5.61 21.69 -7.12
CA LEU A 32 -4.78 21.41 -5.95
C LEU A 32 -5.12 22.42 -4.84
N ASP A 33 -5.86 21.94 -3.85
CA ASP A 33 -6.21 22.68 -2.66
C ASP A 33 -5.34 22.16 -1.51
N PRO A 34 -4.46 23.00 -0.91
CA PRO A 34 -3.62 22.60 0.22
C PRO A 34 -4.42 22.02 1.39
N SER A 35 -5.68 22.45 1.57
CA SER A 35 -6.58 21.90 2.60
C SER A 35 -7.11 20.50 2.27
N LYS A 36 -6.93 20.03 1.03
CA LYS A 36 -7.28 18.68 0.54
C LYS A 36 -6.06 17.80 0.31
N MET A 37 -4.88 18.22 0.80
CA MET A 37 -3.71 17.36 0.82
C MET A 37 -3.95 16.22 1.79
N LEU A 38 -3.77 15.00 1.29
CA LEU A 38 -3.84 13.83 2.14
C LEU A 38 -2.60 13.75 3.05
N PRO A 39 -2.75 13.19 4.26
CA PRO A 39 -1.66 13.11 5.22
C PRO A 39 -0.46 12.36 4.64
N VAL A 40 0.69 12.53 5.28
CA VAL A 40 1.88 11.73 4.94
C VAL A 40 1.61 10.30 5.43
N PRO A 41 1.71 9.29 4.55
CA PRO A 41 1.52 7.93 4.98
C PRO A 41 2.71 7.43 5.79
N ASP A 42 2.40 6.63 6.80
CA ASP A 42 3.35 5.88 7.64
C ASP A 42 3.54 4.45 7.12
N VAL A 43 2.59 3.98 6.31
CA VAL A 43 2.56 2.61 5.80
C VAL A 43 1.85 2.53 4.45
N VAL A 44 2.33 1.62 3.61
CA VAL A 44 1.67 1.24 2.36
C VAL A 44 1.28 -0.22 2.38
N LEU A 45 0.09 -0.52 1.84
CA LEU A 45 -0.45 -1.87 1.69
C LEU A 45 -0.70 -2.12 0.20
N VAL A 46 -0.22 -3.25 -0.31
CA VAL A 46 -0.58 -3.75 -1.64
C VAL A 46 -1.46 -4.97 -1.50
N VAL A 47 -2.60 -4.95 -2.20
CA VAL A 47 -3.49 -6.09 -2.37
C VAL A 47 -3.52 -6.45 -3.84
N ALA A 48 -2.98 -7.61 -4.20
CA ALA A 48 -2.90 -8.08 -5.58
C ALA A 48 -3.83 -9.28 -5.79
N ASP A 49 -4.71 -9.17 -6.79
CA ASP A 49 -5.40 -10.33 -7.35
C ASP A 49 -4.38 -11.05 -8.25
N THR A 50 -4.01 -12.27 -7.92
CA THR A 50 -3.08 -13.06 -8.75
C THR A 50 -3.81 -14.05 -9.64
N THR A 51 -5.16 -14.06 -9.61
CA THR A 51 -5.95 -14.99 -10.41
C THR A 51 -5.76 -14.68 -11.90
N PRO A 52 -5.29 -15.65 -12.71
CA PRO A 52 -5.21 -15.47 -14.14
C PRO A 52 -6.64 -15.37 -14.71
N ARG A 53 -7.01 -14.22 -15.28
CA ARG A 53 -8.29 -14.12 -16.02
C ARG A 53 -8.09 -14.63 -17.43
N THR A 54 -8.61 -15.82 -17.71
CA THR A 54 -8.70 -16.39 -19.06
C THR A 54 -9.88 -15.78 -19.81
N GLY A 55 -9.61 -14.82 -20.70
CA GLY A 55 -10.59 -14.21 -21.61
C GLY A 55 -9.90 -13.40 -22.71
N PRO A 56 -10.58 -13.07 -23.83
CA PRO A 56 -10.01 -12.23 -24.89
C PRO A 56 -9.78 -10.82 -24.33
N GLY A 57 -8.53 -10.54 -23.99
CA GLY A 57 -8.13 -9.39 -23.16
C GLY A 57 -7.31 -9.76 -21.93
N GLY A 58 -6.88 -11.02 -21.80
CA GLY A 58 -6.11 -11.63 -20.70
C GLY A 58 -5.13 -10.70 -19.99
N GLY A 59 -5.64 -9.93 -19.04
CA GLY A 59 -4.89 -9.25 -18.02
C GLY A 59 -4.93 -10.13 -16.78
N GLY A 60 -3.75 -10.55 -16.31
CA GLY A 60 -3.60 -11.09 -14.96
C GLY A 60 -4.18 -10.10 -13.94
N GLY A 61 -4.60 -10.60 -12.78
CA GLY A 61 -5.23 -9.75 -11.77
C GLY A 61 -4.37 -8.53 -11.41
N GLY A 62 -5.05 -7.40 -11.20
CA GLY A 62 -4.41 -6.11 -10.88
C GLY A 62 -4.05 -6.01 -9.40
N ALA A 63 -3.39 -4.90 -9.04
CA ALA A 63 -3.02 -4.61 -7.67
C ALA A 63 -3.51 -3.23 -7.24
N MET A 64 -4.04 -3.13 -6.02
CA MET A 64 -4.32 -1.86 -5.36
C MET A 64 -3.20 -1.52 -4.40
N LEU A 65 -2.65 -0.31 -4.50
CA LEU A 65 -1.71 0.27 -3.54
C LEU A 65 -2.46 1.27 -2.66
N PHE A 66 -2.60 0.96 -1.38
CA PHE A 66 -3.18 1.83 -0.36
C PHE A 66 -2.09 2.46 0.49
N ARG A 67 -2.36 3.66 1.00
CA ARG A 67 -1.46 4.45 1.85
C ARG A 67 -2.23 4.83 3.10
N TYR A 68 -1.68 4.58 4.27
CA TYR A 68 -2.32 4.88 5.55
C TYR A 68 -1.40 5.62 6.50
N THR A 69 -1.98 6.41 7.40
CA THR A 69 -1.31 6.87 8.61
C THR A 69 -1.36 5.76 9.68
N ALA A 70 -0.46 5.81 10.66
CA ALA A 70 -0.47 4.92 11.83
C ALA A 70 -1.72 5.10 12.73
N HIS A 71 -2.51 6.14 12.47
CA HIS A 71 -3.79 6.40 13.14
C HIS A 71 -5.01 5.91 12.33
N GLY A 72 -4.77 5.28 11.18
CA GLY A 72 -5.81 4.64 10.37
C GLY A 72 -6.45 5.55 9.31
N GLU A 73 -5.89 6.73 9.06
CA GLU A 73 -6.41 7.62 8.02
C GLU A 73 -5.92 7.16 6.64
N LEU A 74 -6.81 7.13 5.64
CA LEU A 74 -6.44 6.83 4.26
C LEU A 74 -5.72 8.04 3.66
N ALA A 75 -4.44 7.86 3.35
CA ALA A 75 -3.56 8.84 2.72
C ALA A 75 -3.53 8.73 1.18
N GLY A 76 -4.37 7.86 0.62
CA GLY A 76 -4.61 7.71 -0.81
C GLY A 76 -4.44 6.27 -1.31
N ASP A 77 -5.07 5.96 -2.44
CA ASP A 77 -4.97 4.67 -3.09
C ASP A 77 -4.79 4.81 -4.60
N THR A 78 -4.23 3.77 -5.23
CA THR A 78 -4.00 3.76 -6.67
C THR A 78 -4.08 2.33 -7.19
N TRP A 79 -4.80 2.14 -8.30
CA TRP A 79 -4.83 0.86 -9.00
C TRP A 79 -3.65 0.74 -9.96
N HIS A 80 -3.12 -0.47 -10.08
CA HIS A 80 -2.03 -0.84 -10.98
C HIS A 80 -2.33 -2.15 -11.71
N SER A 81 -1.77 -2.30 -12.90
CA SER A 81 -1.90 -3.50 -13.73
C SER A 81 -1.29 -4.75 -13.13
N SER A 82 -0.35 -4.62 -12.20
CA SER A 82 0.31 -5.75 -11.55
C SER A 82 0.86 -5.38 -10.17
N LEU A 83 1.18 -6.42 -9.36
CA LEU A 83 1.93 -6.26 -8.11
C LEU A 83 3.28 -5.57 -8.32
N ALA A 84 3.97 -5.89 -9.41
CA ALA A 84 5.27 -5.30 -9.73
C ALA A 84 5.14 -3.79 -9.97
N ASP A 85 4.11 -3.37 -10.72
CA ASP A 85 3.82 -1.96 -10.99
C ASP A 85 3.46 -1.20 -9.71
N ALA A 86 2.64 -1.79 -8.83
CA ALA A 86 2.31 -1.19 -7.53
C ALA A 86 3.54 -1.01 -6.64
N ARG A 87 4.44 -2.01 -6.59
CA ARG A 87 5.70 -1.91 -5.83
C ARG A 87 6.65 -0.89 -6.45
N ALA A 88 6.75 -0.84 -7.77
CA ALA A 88 7.54 0.16 -8.47
C ALA A 88 7.04 1.58 -8.20
N GLN A 89 5.71 1.80 -8.18
CA GLN A 89 5.11 3.07 -7.79
C GLN A 89 5.49 3.47 -6.36
N ALA A 90 5.36 2.55 -5.40
CA ALA A 90 5.75 2.83 -4.01
C ALA A 90 7.26 3.14 -3.89
N ALA A 91 8.12 2.39 -4.57
CA ALA A 91 9.56 2.64 -4.58
C ALA A 91 9.91 4.01 -5.20
N TYR A 92 9.20 4.39 -6.27
CA TYR A 92 9.34 5.72 -6.88
C TYR A 92 8.92 6.84 -5.91
N GLU A 93 7.75 6.68 -5.27
CA GLU A 93 7.18 7.66 -4.34
C GLU A 93 8.03 7.89 -3.09
N TYR A 94 8.47 6.81 -2.43
CA TYR A 94 9.07 6.87 -1.09
C TYR A 94 10.59 6.67 -1.11
N GLY A 95 11.17 6.13 -2.18
CA GLY A 95 12.62 5.90 -2.29
C GLY A 95 13.18 5.15 -1.09
N ASP A 96 14.26 5.69 -0.51
CA ASP A 96 14.96 5.09 0.63
C ASP A 96 14.15 5.08 1.93
N ALA A 97 13.05 5.85 2.00
CA ALA A 97 12.14 5.78 3.15
C ALA A 97 11.27 4.51 3.12
N LEU A 98 11.17 3.81 1.99
CA LEU A 98 10.40 2.57 1.93
C LEU A 98 11.19 1.43 2.60
N VAL A 99 10.70 1.01 3.76
CA VAL A 99 11.26 -0.13 4.49
C VAL A 99 10.94 -1.43 3.74
N PRO A 100 11.72 -2.52 3.90
CA PRO A 100 11.41 -3.79 3.24
C PRO A 100 9.97 -4.26 3.42
N TRP A 101 9.42 -4.82 2.34
CA TRP A 101 8.08 -5.40 2.33
C TRP A 101 7.99 -6.62 3.23
N ILE A 102 6.91 -6.71 3.98
CA ILE A 102 6.50 -7.93 4.68
C ILE A 102 5.22 -8.48 4.05
N GLU A 103 5.10 -9.80 4.04
CA GLU A 103 3.87 -10.47 3.61
C GLU A 103 2.83 -10.40 4.73
N VAL A 104 1.58 -10.10 4.37
CA VAL A 104 0.46 -10.16 5.31
C VAL A 104 0.01 -11.62 5.41
N PRO A 105 0.04 -12.24 6.61
CA PRO A 105 -0.31 -13.65 6.77
C PRO A 105 -1.72 -13.97 6.24
N GLU A 106 -1.91 -15.16 5.67
CA GLU A 106 -3.17 -15.55 5.01
C GLU A 106 -4.36 -15.54 5.99
N GLU A 107 -4.13 -15.91 7.24
CA GLU A 107 -5.11 -15.95 8.32
C GLU A 107 -5.65 -14.58 8.73
N ILE A 108 -4.96 -13.50 8.34
CA ILE A 108 -5.44 -12.14 8.58
C ILE A 108 -6.61 -11.87 7.63
N GLY A 109 -7.83 -11.81 8.17
CA GLY A 109 -9.03 -11.50 7.40
C GLY A 109 -9.08 -10.05 6.90
N ASP A 110 -8.53 -9.11 7.66
CA ASP A 110 -8.50 -7.68 7.33
C ASP A 110 -7.06 -7.16 7.24
N ALA A 111 -6.57 -7.07 6.00
CA ALA A 111 -5.22 -6.60 5.72
C ALA A 111 -5.05 -5.09 5.92
N HIS A 112 -6.14 -4.30 5.84
CA HIS A 112 -6.11 -2.87 6.06
C HIS A 112 -5.91 -2.58 7.55
N ALA A 113 -6.72 -3.21 8.40
CA ALA A 113 -6.56 -3.11 9.85
C ALA A 113 -5.19 -3.62 10.30
N PHE A 114 -4.69 -4.70 9.68
CA PHE A 114 -3.33 -5.19 9.94
C PHE A 114 -2.26 -4.16 9.60
N ALA A 115 -2.32 -3.54 8.41
CA ALA A 115 -1.33 -2.55 7.99
C ALA A 115 -1.26 -1.35 8.94
N VAL A 116 -2.41 -0.82 9.34
CA VAL A 116 -2.50 0.30 10.30
C VAL A 116 -1.94 -0.09 11.66
N ARG A 117 -2.35 -1.25 12.20
CA ARG A 117 -1.85 -1.74 13.49
C ARG A 117 -0.35 -1.99 13.47
N TYR A 118 0.15 -2.61 12.40
CA TYR A 118 1.58 -2.86 12.21
C TYR A 118 2.37 -1.55 12.23
N ALA A 119 1.90 -0.51 11.53
CA ALA A 119 2.53 0.81 11.55
C ALA A 119 2.52 1.43 12.94
N PHE A 120 1.38 1.40 13.62
CA PHE A 120 1.23 1.90 14.98
C PHE A 120 2.20 1.22 15.95
N GLU A 121 2.28 -0.11 15.94
CA GLU A 121 3.15 -0.87 16.83
C GLU A 121 4.64 -0.62 16.53
N GLN A 122 5.03 -0.64 15.26
CA GLN A 122 6.42 -0.49 14.85
C GLN A 122 6.95 0.93 15.05
N LEU A 123 6.12 1.96 14.84
CA LEU A 123 6.54 3.34 15.02
C LEU A 123 6.54 3.76 16.50
N ASN A 124 5.63 3.23 17.32
CA ASN A 124 5.64 3.49 18.76
C ASN A 124 6.71 2.69 19.53
N SER A 125 7.23 1.59 18.95
CA SER A 125 8.37 0.84 19.51
C SER A 125 9.74 1.38 19.09
N ARG A 126 9.81 2.31 18.11
CA ARG A 126 11.04 2.96 17.63
C ARG A 126 11.61 4.05 18.57
N GLY A 127 11.33 3.96 19.86
CA GLY A 127 11.94 4.81 20.89
C GLY A 127 13.40 4.46 21.23
N ASP A 128 13.90 3.29 20.80
CA ASP A 128 15.21 2.75 21.21
C ASP A 128 16.08 2.29 20.01
N TRP A 129 16.55 3.21 19.17
CA TRP A 129 17.63 2.95 18.19
C TRP A 129 18.72 4.02 18.23
#